data_AF-A0A532TE91-F1
#
_entry.id   AF-A0A532TE91-F1
#
_cell.length_a   1.000
_cell.length_b   1.000
_cell.length_c   1.000
_cell.angle_alpha   90.00
_cell.angle_beta   90.00
_cell.angle_gamma   90.00
#
_symmetry.space_group_name_H-M   'P 1'
#
loop_
_entity.id
_entity.type
_entity.pdbx_description
1 polymer ?
#
loop_
_entity_poly.entity_id
_entity_poly.type
_entity_poly.pdbx_seq_one_letter_code
_entity_poly.pdbx_strand_id
1 'polypeptide(L)'
;MKLKLDDVKEEDKGILAPCGIICLGCDTHIGEGLDAAKNLKEIWETSNLRDAGIAIGLDLKEINTTLETISKYIEKSGRGGCPGCFKGGFASQFCGIAKCVNSKVYFTCAECDDYDPMAENPCPNEDPNPVPMANRAQMTKMICMRYNKDTCNNLKKCREMGYKAFIKEAKEKVENGWRTWKVISDEMVFTEAMKK
;
A
#
# COMPACT_ATOMS: atom_id res chain seq x y z
N MET A 1 1.26 -7.41 -27.30
CA MET A 1 1.27 -6.74 -25.98
C MET A 1 2.71 -6.54 -25.52
N LYS A 2 3.08 -5.38 -24.98
CA LYS A 2 4.48 -5.08 -24.57
C LYS A 2 4.87 -5.63 -23.19
N LEU A 3 3.93 -6.27 -22.50
CA LEU A 3 4.16 -6.89 -21.20
C LEU A 3 4.74 -8.28 -21.42
N LYS A 4 5.99 -8.49 -21.00
CA LYS A 4 6.65 -9.80 -20.98
C LYS A 4 7.07 -10.09 -19.54
N LEU A 5 6.75 -11.27 -19.03
CA LEU A 5 7.15 -11.66 -17.68
C LEU A 5 8.67 -11.77 -17.54
N ASP A 6 9.37 -12.15 -18.63
CA ASP A 6 10.83 -12.20 -18.68
C ASP A 6 11.50 -10.82 -18.49
N ASP A 7 10.74 -9.72 -18.64
CA ASP A 7 11.22 -8.37 -18.32
C ASP A 7 11.21 -8.07 -16.80
N VAL A 8 10.61 -8.94 -15.98
CA VAL A 8 10.48 -8.79 -14.53
C VAL A 8 11.43 -9.77 -13.85
N LYS A 9 12.48 -9.25 -13.22
CA LYS A 9 13.42 -10.09 -12.47
C LYS A 9 12.87 -10.42 -11.07
N GLU A 10 13.43 -11.43 -10.42
CA GLU A 10 13.09 -11.77 -9.02
C GLU A 10 13.31 -10.61 -8.04
N GLU A 11 14.35 -9.80 -8.27
CA GLU A 11 14.61 -8.58 -7.47
C GLU A 11 13.51 -7.53 -7.64
N ASP A 12 12.83 -7.51 -8.79
CA ASP A 12 11.73 -6.58 -9.06
C ASP A 12 10.39 -7.06 -8.47
N LYS A 13 10.30 -8.34 -8.06
CA LYS A 13 9.16 -8.87 -7.29
C LYS A 13 9.18 -8.28 -5.88
N GLY A 14 8.43 -7.20 -5.73
CA GLY A 14 8.42 -6.36 -4.53
C GLY A 14 8.36 -4.87 -4.84
N ILE A 15 8.62 -4.48 -6.09
CA ILE A 15 8.54 -3.08 -6.53
C ILE A 15 7.12 -2.68 -6.86
N LEU A 16 6.37 -3.58 -7.50
CA LEU A 16 5.01 -3.35 -7.98
C LEU A 16 4.09 -4.48 -7.48
N ALA A 17 2.95 -4.11 -6.91
CA ALA A 17 1.90 -5.05 -6.54
C ALA A 17 1.05 -5.45 -7.76
N PRO A 18 0.37 -6.61 -7.72
CA PRO A 18 -0.59 -7.03 -8.75
C PRO A 18 -1.62 -5.96 -9.14
N CYS A 19 -2.04 -5.16 -8.17
CA CYS A 19 -3.03 -4.10 -8.31
C CYS A 19 -2.46 -2.74 -8.77
N GLY A 20 -1.15 -2.62 -9.02
CA GLY A 20 -0.54 -1.37 -9.50
C GLY A 20 0.03 -0.46 -8.42
N ILE A 21 0.04 -0.86 -7.15
CA ILE A 21 0.70 -0.10 -6.07
C ILE A 21 2.22 -0.23 -6.24
N ILE A 22 2.93 0.91 -6.28
CA ILE A 22 4.40 0.91 -6.19
C ILE A 22 4.79 0.62 -4.74
N CYS A 23 5.04 -0.66 -4.45
CA CYS A 23 5.42 -1.17 -3.13
C CYS A 23 6.79 -0.65 -2.69
N LEU A 24 7.68 -0.32 -3.62
CA LEU A 24 9.01 0.23 -3.32
C LEU A 24 8.95 1.53 -2.49
N GLY A 25 7.88 2.33 -2.65
CA GLY A 25 7.66 3.56 -1.88
C GLY A 25 6.70 3.40 -0.70
N CYS A 26 6.29 2.18 -0.37
CA CYS A 26 5.28 1.91 0.65
C CYS A 26 5.90 1.87 2.05
N ASP A 27 5.31 2.61 2.99
CA ASP A 27 5.81 2.71 4.36
C ASP A 27 5.94 1.35 5.06
N THR A 28 4.96 0.46 4.88
CA THR A 28 5.00 -0.88 5.47
C THR A 28 6.14 -1.75 4.91
N HIS A 29 6.65 -1.40 3.72
CA HIS A 29 7.80 -2.07 3.12
C HIS A 29 9.14 -1.48 3.59
N ILE A 30 9.24 -0.14 3.62
CA ILE A 30 10.51 0.58 3.86
C ILE A 30 10.77 0.91 5.33
N GLY A 31 9.73 1.01 6.17
CA GLY A 31 9.85 1.25 7.61
C GLY A 31 10.06 2.71 8.04
N GLU A 32 10.00 3.69 7.14
CA GLU A 32 10.26 5.11 7.45
C GLU A 32 9.36 5.66 8.56
N GLY A 33 8.06 5.37 8.51
CA GLY A 33 7.07 5.76 9.49
C GLY A 33 7.25 5.05 10.83
N LEU A 34 7.68 3.79 10.82
CA LEU A 34 8.04 3.05 12.02
C LEU A 34 9.25 3.70 12.71
N ASP A 35 10.27 4.06 11.94
CA ASP A 35 11.48 4.69 12.46
C ASP A 35 11.19 6.12 12.94
N ALA A 36 10.36 6.88 12.21
CA ALA A 36 9.88 8.18 12.65
C ALA A 36 9.08 8.09 13.97
N ALA A 37 8.22 7.08 14.11
CA ALA A 37 7.43 6.88 15.33
C ALA A 37 8.31 6.52 16.54
N LYS A 38 9.33 5.66 16.36
CA LYS A 38 10.30 5.34 17.42
C LYS A 38 11.06 6.58 17.85
N ASN A 39 11.59 7.35 16.89
CA ASN A 39 12.35 8.57 17.16
C ASN A 39 11.48 9.62 17.88
N LEU A 40 10.25 9.84 17.42
CA LEU A 40 9.32 10.76 18.07
C LEU A 40 9.04 10.35 19.52
N LYS A 41 8.79 9.06 19.76
CA LYS A 41 8.55 8.52 21.10
C LYS A 41 9.76 8.76 22.00
N GLU A 42 10.96 8.45 21.53
CA GLU A 42 12.21 8.65 22.27
C GLU A 42 12.42 10.13 22.64
N ILE A 43 12.23 11.04 21.69
CA ILE A 43 12.34 12.49 21.93
C ILE A 43 11.34 12.95 22.99
N TRP A 44 10.07 12.55 22.87
CA TRP A 44 9.00 12.97 23.78
C TRP A 44 9.12 12.37 25.19
N GLU A 45 9.62 11.14 25.31
CA GLU A 45 9.88 10.54 26.61
C GLU A 45 11.10 11.18 27.28
N THR A 46 12.17 11.44 26.52
CA THR A 46 13.40 12.05 27.05
C THR A 46 13.21 13.52 27.42
N SER A 47 12.38 14.26 26.70
CA SER A 47 12.04 15.66 27.02
C SER A 47 11.04 15.79 28.18
N ASN A 48 10.62 14.67 28.78
CA ASN A 48 9.57 14.60 29.80
C ASN A 48 8.31 15.36 29.35
N LEU A 49 7.81 15.07 28.14
CA LEU A 49 6.64 15.76 27.57
C LEU A 49 5.42 15.73 28.49
N ARG A 50 5.26 14.70 29.33
CA ARG A 50 4.18 14.61 30.32
C ARG A 50 4.18 15.77 31.31
N ASP A 51 5.36 16.29 31.65
CA ASP A 51 5.54 17.43 32.53
C ASP A 51 5.61 18.73 31.72
N ALA A 52 6.54 18.79 30.75
CA ALA A 52 6.77 19.99 29.94
C ALA A 52 5.56 20.40 29.09
N GLY A 53 4.74 19.45 28.66
CA GLY A 53 3.53 19.69 27.87
C GLY A 53 2.47 20.49 28.63
N ILE A 54 2.39 20.34 29.96
CA ILE A 54 1.45 21.08 30.80
C ILE A 54 1.78 22.58 30.75
N ALA A 55 3.07 22.94 30.73
CA ALA A 55 3.53 24.32 30.68
C ALA A 55 3.14 25.05 29.37
N ILE A 56 2.86 24.30 28.30
CA ILE A 56 2.39 24.84 27.02
C ILE A 56 0.90 24.58 26.77
N GLY A 57 0.16 24.17 27.80
CA GLY A 57 -1.30 24.01 27.77
C GLY A 57 -1.79 22.69 27.16
N LEU A 58 -0.94 21.67 27.04
CA LEU A 58 -1.37 20.33 26.62
C LEU A 58 -2.00 19.57 27.78
N ASP A 59 -3.02 18.77 27.47
CA ASP A 59 -3.66 17.88 28.44
C ASP A 59 -2.87 16.59 28.67
N LEU A 60 -2.65 16.24 29.94
CA LEU A 60 -1.86 15.06 30.33
C LEU A 60 -2.50 13.75 29.84
N LYS A 61 -3.82 13.65 29.83
CA LYS A 61 -4.53 12.45 29.36
C LYS A 61 -4.41 12.31 27.84
N GLU A 62 -4.47 13.40 27.09
CA GLU A 62 -4.21 13.41 25.65
C GLU A 62 -2.76 13.01 25.30
N ILE A 63 -1.78 13.53 26.05
CA ILE A 63 -0.37 13.12 25.91
C ILE A 63 -0.22 11.61 26.13
N ASN A 64 -0.80 11.08 27.23
CA ASN A 64 -0.73 9.65 27.54
C ASN A 64 -1.40 8.81 26.44
N THR A 65 -2.58 9.21 25.99
CA THR A 65 -3.30 8.52 24.90
C THR A 65 -2.48 8.49 23.61
N THR A 66 -1.79 9.58 23.30
CA THR A 66 -0.95 9.68 22.10
C THR A 66 0.28 8.77 22.20
N LEU A 67 0.99 8.78 23.33
CA LEU A 67 2.16 7.91 23.56
C LEU A 67 1.79 6.42 23.56
N GLU A 68 0.63 6.06 24.11
CA GLU A 68 0.08 4.71 24.03
C GLU A 68 -0.22 4.31 22.58
N THR A 69 -0.81 5.21 21.79
CA THR A 69 -1.12 4.97 20.39
C THR A 69 0.15 4.74 19.57
N ILE A 70 1.16 5.60 19.75
CA ILE A 70 2.48 5.46 19.13
C ILE A 70 3.11 4.11 19.52
N SER A 71 3.08 3.75 20.81
CA SER A 71 3.64 2.48 21.29
C SER A 71 2.94 1.26 20.67
N LYS A 72 1.60 1.27 20.59
CA LYS A 72 0.82 0.22 19.92
C LYS A 72 1.14 0.13 18.43
N TYR A 73 1.33 1.26 17.76
CA TYR A 73 1.75 1.28 16.36
C TYR A 73 3.14 0.68 16.18
N ILE A 74 4.13 1.09 16.99
CA ILE A 74 5.50 0.53 16.94
C ILE A 74 5.46 -0.99 17.16
N GLU A 75 4.71 -1.46 18.15
CA GLU A 75 4.61 -2.89 18.47
C GLU A 75 4.01 -3.70 17.31
N LYS A 76 2.92 -3.20 16.71
CA LYS A 76 2.23 -3.89 15.61
C LYS A 76 3.04 -3.85 14.31
N SER A 77 3.67 -2.72 14.00
CA SER A 77 4.45 -2.53 12.78
C SER A 77 5.85 -3.13 12.87
N GLY A 78 6.40 -3.33 14.07
CA GLY A 78 7.72 -3.91 14.30
C GLY A 78 7.82 -5.43 14.06
N ARG A 79 6.71 -6.12 13.76
CA ARG A 79 6.65 -7.58 13.57
C ARG A 79 7.12 -8.07 12.19
N GLY A 80 7.89 -7.26 11.47
CA GLY A 80 8.48 -7.57 10.16
C GLY A 80 7.84 -6.76 9.03
N GLY A 81 8.69 -6.16 8.18
CA GLY A 81 8.25 -5.39 7.03
C GLY A 81 7.45 -6.23 6.03
N CYS A 82 6.55 -5.60 5.30
CA CYS A 82 5.77 -6.26 4.26
C CYS A 82 6.73 -6.69 3.14
N PRO A 83 6.87 -7.99 2.82
CA PRO A 83 7.81 -8.43 1.79
C PRO A 83 7.28 -8.18 0.36
N GLY A 84 6.05 -7.67 0.23
CA GLY A 84 5.33 -7.50 -1.04
C GLY A 84 4.44 -8.71 -1.36
N CYS A 85 3.48 -8.50 -2.26
CA CYS A 85 2.48 -9.52 -2.59
C CYS A 85 3.07 -10.80 -3.21
N PHE A 86 4.20 -10.69 -3.90
CA PHE A 86 4.87 -11.84 -4.54
C PHE A 86 5.80 -12.62 -3.62
N LYS A 87 6.04 -12.12 -2.40
CA LYS A 87 6.92 -12.74 -1.41
C LYS A 87 6.16 -13.19 -0.17
N GLY A 88 4.87 -13.50 -0.32
CA GLY A 88 4.03 -14.07 0.74
C GLY A 88 3.57 -13.08 1.80
N GLY A 89 3.46 -11.78 1.49
CA GLY A 89 2.93 -10.80 2.44
C GLY A 89 1.51 -11.17 2.92
N PHE A 90 1.20 -10.98 4.20
CA PHE A 90 -0.07 -11.39 4.83
C PHE A 90 -1.31 -11.03 3.99
N ALA A 91 -1.38 -9.78 3.50
CA ALA A 91 -2.49 -9.31 2.66
C ALA A 91 -2.69 -10.13 1.37
N SER A 92 -1.62 -10.65 0.77
CA SER A 92 -1.70 -11.45 -0.46
C SER A 92 -2.31 -12.83 -0.27
N GLN A 93 -2.29 -13.37 0.96
CA GLN A 93 -2.83 -14.72 1.24
C GLN A 93 -4.35 -14.79 1.07
N PHE A 94 -5.04 -13.66 1.27
CA PHE A 94 -6.51 -13.59 1.16
C PHE A 94 -7.01 -12.62 0.09
N CYS A 95 -6.15 -11.76 -0.47
CA CYS A 95 -6.52 -10.80 -1.52
C CYS A 95 -6.98 -11.49 -2.81
N GLY A 96 -8.21 -11.17 -3.27
CA GLY A 96 -8.78 -11.70 -4.51
C GLY A 96 -7.96 -11.35 -5.76
N ILE A 97 -7.39 -10.14 -5.79
CA ILE A 97 -6.55 -9.68 -6.92
C ILE A 97 -5.26 -10.51 -7.02
N ALA A 98 -4.57 -10.70 -5.89
CA ALA A 98 -3.32 -11.46 -5.86
C ALA A 98 -3.53 -12.92 -6.30
N LYS A 99 -4.61 -13.55 -5.81
CA LYS A 99 -5.01 -14.91 -6.22
C LYS A 99 -5.32 -15.00 -7.71
N CYS A 100 -6.09 -14.04 -8.24
CA CYS A 100 -6.44 -13.98 -9.66
C CYS A 100 -5.18 -13.86 -10.54
N VAL A 101 -4.33 -12.87 -10.26
CA VAL A 101 -3.08 -12.62 -10.99
C VAL A 101 -2.16 -13.85 -10.96
N ASN A 102 -2.01 -14.50 -9.80
CA ASN A 102 -1.22 -15.73 -9.69
C ASN A 102 -1.81 -16.88 -10.52
N SER A 103 -3.13 -17.07 -10.50
CA SER A 103 -3.80 -18.14 -11.26
C SER A 103 -3.69 -17.98 -12.79
N LYS A 104 -3.60 -16.74 -13.27
CA LYS A 104 -3.41 -16.41 -14.68
C LYS A 104 -1.93 -16.34 -15.10
N VAL A 105 -1.01 -16.57 -14.16
CA VAL A 105 0.44 -16.43 -14.38
C VAL A 105 0.79 -15.01 -14.84
N TYR A 106 0.12 -14.01 -14.27
CA TYR A 106 0.38 -12.60 -14.53
C TYR A 106 1.32 -12.03 -13.46
N PHE A 107 2.03 -10.96 -13.80
CA PHE A 107 2.67 -10.07 -12.85
C PHE A 107 1.71 -8.97 -12.35
N THR A 108 0.77 -8.48 -13.16
CA THR A 108 -0.21 -7.50 -12.68
C THR A 108 -1.54 -7.55 -13.42
N CYS A 109 -2.55 -6.83 -12.94
CA CYS A 109 -3.80 -6.60 -13.67
C CYS A 109 -3.62 -5.91 -15.03
N ALA A 110 -2.47 -5.29 -15.31
CA ALA A 110 -2.17 -4.72 -16.63
C ALA A 110 -2.19 -5.79 -17.74
N GLU A 111 -1.98 -7.06 -17.40
CA GLU A 111 -2.05 -8.21 -18.32
C GLU A 111 -3.46 -8.72 -18.61
N CYS A 112 -4.46 -8.28 -17.86
CA CYS A 112 -5.83 -8.74 -18.01
C CYS A 112 -6.58 -7.88 -19.05
N ASP A 113 -7.03 -8.47 -20.16
CA ASP A 113 -7.79 -7.74 -21.19
C ASP A 113 -9.12 -7.17 -20.65
N ASP A 114 -9.77 -7.88 -19.72
CA ASP A 114 -11.00 -7.40 -19.08
C ASP A 114 -10.80 -6.22 -18.13
N TYR A 115 -9.55 -5.94 -17.71
CA TYR A 115 -9.27 -4.85 -16.78
C TYR A 115 -9.19 -3.53 -17.54
N ASP A 116 -9.98 -2.53 -17.16
CA ASP A 116 -9.94 -1.20 -17.74
C ASP A 116 -9.60 -0.14 -16.66
N PRO A 117 -8.36 0.40 -16.62
CA PRO A 117 -7.97 1.40 -15.63
C PRO A 117 -8.78 2.70 -15.70
N MET A 118 -9.48 2.97 -16.81
CA MET A 118 -10.27 4.18 -17.02
C MET A 118 -11.75 4.01 -16.65
N ALA A 119 -12.23 2.78 -16.48
CA ALA A 119 -13.61 2.51 -16.12
C ALA A 119 -13.90 2.90 -14.66
N GLU A 120 -15.18 3.14 -14.35
CA GLU A 120 -15.64 3.35 -12.98
C GLU A 120 -15.37 2.13 -12.09
N ASN A 121 -15.54 0.93 -12.66
CA ASN A 121 -15.21 -0.35 -12.05
C ASN A 121 -14.09 -1.03 -12.86
N PRO A 122 -12.80 -0.80 -12.52
CA PRO A 122 -11.69 -1.25 -13.36
C PRO A 122 -11.57 -2.77 -13.52
N CYS A 123 -12.04 -3.54 -12.54
CA CYS A 123 -12.15 -4.99 -12.66
C CYS A 123 -13.64 -5.36 -12.69
N PRO A 124 -14.17 -5.87 -13.81
CA PRO A 124 -15.58 -6.25 -13.93
C PRO A 124 -15.90 -7.61 -13.29
N ASN A 125 -14.87 -8.37 -12.93
CA ASN A 125 -15.02 -9.76 -12.51
C ASN A 125 -15.24 -9.83 -10.99
N GLU A 126 -16.46 -10.08 -10.55
CA GLU A 126 -16.75 -10.32 -9.12
C GLU A 126 -16.39 -11.76 -8.70
N ASP A 127 -16.13 -11.95 -7.40
CA ASP A 127 -16.02 -13.28 -6.78
C ASP A 127 -17.17 -13.45 -5.77
N PRO A 128 -17.73 -14.65 -5.57
CA PRO A 128 -18.86 -14.88 -4.65
C PRO A 128 -18.46 -14.77 -3.16
N ASN A 129 -17.39 -14.06 -2.82
CA ASN A 129 -16.90 -13.91 -1.46
C ASN A 129 -17.52 -12.68 -0.77
N PRO A 130 -18.12 -12.83 0.42
CA PRO A 130 -18.71 -11.71 1.15
C PRO A 130 -17.66 -10.76 1.75
N VAL A 131 -16.40 -11.18 1.86
CA VAL A 131 -15.32 -10.33 2.40
C VAL A 131 -14.78 -9.43 1.28
N PRO A 132 -14.86 -8.09 1.40
CA PRO A 132 -14.48 -7.18 0.31
C PRO A 132 -13.05 -7.34 -0.18
N MET A 133 -12.12 -7.65 0.72
CA MET A 133 -10.71 -7.87 0.36
C MET A 133 -10.48 -9.17 -0.43
N ALA A 134 -11.36 -10.16 -0.26
CA ALA A 134 -11.28 -11.44 -0.96
C ALA A 134 -12.00 -11.43 -2.32
N ASN A 135 -12.89 -10.48 -2.54
CA ASN A 135 -13.51 -10.22 -3.85
C ASN A 135 -12.64 -9.27 -4.67
N ARG A 136 -12.18 -9.70 -5.86
CA ARG A 136 -11.25 -8.91 -6.68
C ARG A 136 -11.85 -7.61 -7.22
N ALA A 137 -13.13 -7.55 -7.56
CA ALA A 137 -13.78 -6.30 -8.03
C ALA A 137 -13.90 -5.28 -6.90
N GLN A 138 -14.38 -5.72 -5.74
CA GLN A 138 -14.51 -4.87 -4.55
C GLN A 138 -13.14 -4.41 -4.03
N MET A 139 -12.17 -5.32 -3.94
CA MET A 139 -10.79 -4.98 -3.57
C MET A 139 -10.16 -4.00 -4.57
N THR A 140 -10.41 -4.18 -5.88
CA THR A 140 -9.93 -3.24 -6.90
C THR A 140 -10.51 -1.85 -6.66
N LYS A 141 -11.82 -1.75 -6.44
CA LYS A 141 -12.50 -0.49 -6.13
C LYS A 141 -11.91 0.17 -4.89
N MET A 142 -11.74 -0.59 -3.80
CA MET A 142 -11.13 -0.09 -2.56
C MET A 142 -9.72 0.44 -2.78
N ILE A 143 -8.87 -0.30 -3.49
CA ILE A 143 -7.50 0.14 -3.80
C ILE A 143 -7.53 1.42 -4.65
N CYS A 144 -8.36 1.47 -5.69
CA CYS A 144 -8.45 2.64 -6.55
C CYS A 144 -8.88 3.89 -5.77
N MET A 145 -9.83 3.77 -4.85
CA MET A 145 -10.22 4.87 -3.96
C MET A 145 -9.09 5.22 -3.00
N ARG A 146 -8.49 4.23 -2.32
CA ARG A 146 -7.44 4.45 -1.31
C ARG A 146 -6.21 5.16 -1.87
N TYR A 147 -5.84 4.91 -3.12
CA TYR A 147 -4.65 5.47 -3.76
C TYR A 147 -4.98 6.52 -4.82
N ASN A 148 -6.16 7.17 -4.76
CA ASN A 148 -6.57 8.24 -5.69
C ASN A 148 -6.35 7.87 -7.18
N LYS A 149 -6.65 6.62 -7.55
CA LYS A 149 -6.44 6.03 -8.88
C LYS A 149 -4.97 6.04 -9.38
N ASP A 150 -3.98 6.35 -8.56
CA ASP A 150 -2.55 6.23 -8.92
C ASP A 150 -2.23 4.80 -9.39
N THR A 151 -2.85 3.80 -8.75
CA THR A 151 -2.73 2.40 -9.14
C THR A 151 -3.23 2.10 -10.56
N CYS A 152 -4.36 2.70 -10.97
CA CYS A 152 -4.86 2.59 -12.34
C CYS A 152 -3.88 3.22 -13.35
N ASN A 153 -3.37 4.41 -13.02
CA ASN A 153 -2.39 5.11 -13.86
C ASN A 153 -1.10 4.30 -14.01
N ASN A 154 -0.62 3.66 -12.94
CA ASN A 154 0.55 2.79 -12.97
C ASN A 154 0.32 1.58 -13.87
N LEU A 155 -0.83 0.90 -13.76
CA LEU A 155 -1.17 -0.24 -14.63
C LEU A 155 -1.34 0.17 -16.09
N LYS A 156 -1.94 1.33 -16.36
CA LYS A 156 -2.01 1.92 -17.70
C LYS A 156 -0.61 2.15 -18.28
N LYS A 157 0.27 2.80 -17.53
CA LYS A 157 1.66 3.03 -17.96
C LYS A 157 2.39 1.72 -18.25
N CYS A 158 2.21 0.70 -17.40
CA CYS A 158 2.76 -0.64 -17.67
C CYS A 158 2.35 -1.12 -19.06
N ARG A 159 1.06 -1.04 -19.44
CA ARG A 159 0.58 -1.45 -20.78
C ARG A 159 1.24 -0.66 -21.91
N GLU A 160 1.40 0.64 -21.74
CA GLU A 160 1.90 1.56 -22.76
C GLU A 160 3.41 1.40 -23.02
N MET A 161 4.20 1.27 -21.94
CA MET A 161 5.67 1.31 -22.00
C MET A 161 6.37 -0.04 -21.74
N GLY A 162 5.67 -1.01 -21.15
CA GLY A 162 6.26 -2.30 -20.75
C GLY A 162 6.81 -2.29 -19.31
N TYR A 163 6.93 -3.48 -18.70
CA TYR A 163 7.39 -3.62 -17.31
C TYR A 163 8.79 -3.09 -17.09
N LYS A 164 9.75 -3.42 -17.98
CA LYS A 164 11.14 -2.99 -17.84
C LYS A 164 11.26 -1.47 -17.71
N ALA A 165 10.58 -0.73 -18.58
CA ALA A 165 10.62 0.72 -18.59
C ALA A 165 9.86 1.31 -17.38
N PHE A 166 8.70 0.74 -17.03
CA PHE A 166 7.93 1.19 -15.88
C PHE A 166 8.66 0.97 -14.55
N ILE A 167 9.30 -0.19 -14.35
CA ILE A 167 10.06 -0.50 -13.13
C ILE A 167 11.22 0.48 -12.96
N LYS A 168 11.92 0.82 -14.05
CA LYS A 168 12.96 1.85 -14.03
C LYS A 168 12.39 3.21 -13.60
N GLU A 169 11.30 3.65 -14.20
CA GLU A 169 10.63 4.90 -13.82
C GLU A 169 10.18 4.87 -12.34
N ALA A 170 9.66 3.75 -11.85
CA ALA A 170 9.24 3.60 -10.46
C ALA A 170 10.42 3.70 -9.47
N LYS A 171 11.58 3.11 -9.80
CA LYS A 171 12.82 3.25 -9.01
C LYS A 171 13.26 4.71 -8.95
N GLU A 172 13.39 5.36 -10.10
CA GLU A 172 13.77 6.78 -10.20
C GLU A 172 12.77 7.68 -9.45
N LYS A 173 11.46 7.40 -9.55
CA LYS A 173 10.40 8.13 -8.83
C LYS A 173 10.60 8.05 -7.31
N VAL A 174 10.89 6.86 -6.78
CA VAL A 174 11.11 6.64 -5.33
C VAL A 174 12.44 7.23 -4.86
N GLU A 175 13.51 7.11 -5.66
CA GLU A 175 14.82 7.72 -5.40
C GLU A 175 14.71 9.25 -5.29
N ASN A 176 13.86 9.87 -6.13
CA ASN A 176 13.53 11.30 -6.06
C ASN A 176 12.53 11.66 -4.93
N GLY A 177 12.39 10.81 -3.92
CA GLY A 177 11.62 11.09 -2.71
C GLY A 177 10.11 10.88 -2.83
N TRP A 178 9.61 10.24 -3.89
CA TRP A 178 8.20 9.83 -3.92
C TRP A 178 7.95 8.70 -2.93
N ARG A 179 6.78 8.73 -2.27
CA ARG A 179 6.31 7.71 -1.35
C ARG A 179 4.84 7.47 -1.56
N THR A 180 4.37 6.26 -1.28
CA THR A 180 2.97 5.88 -1.52
C THR A 180 1.99 6.72 -0.70
N TRP A 181 2.39 7.19 0.49
CA TRP A 181 1.53 8.07 1.30
C TRP A 181 1.21 9.42 0.64
N LYS A 182 1.96 9.84 -0.39
CA LYS A 182 1.67 11.07 -1.16
C LYS A 182 0.46 10.95 -2.10
N VAL A 183 0.00 9.74 -2.37
CA VAL A 183 -1.16 9.47 -3.26
C VAL A 183 -2.32 8.82 -2.52
N ILE A 184 -2.20 8.66 -1.21
CA ILE A 184 -3.25 8.12 -0.37
C ILE A 184 -4.40 9.13 -0.27
N SER A 185 -5.64 8.66 -0.41
CA SER A 185 -6.86 9.45 -0.23
C SER A 185 -7.09 9.82 1.23
N ASP A 186 -7.65 11.02 1.44
CA ASP A 186 -8.15 11.51 2.72
C ASP A 186 -9.50 10.86 3.11
N GLU A 187 -10.14 10.13 2.19
CA GLU A 187 -11.37 9.38 2.48
C GLU A 187 -11.11 8.18 3.39
N MET A 188 -12.07 7.91 4.30
CA MET A 188 -12.03 6.77 5.23
C MET A 188 -12.41 5.43 4.57
N VAL A 189 -11.71 5.07 3.49
CA VAL A 189 -12.04 3.93 2.61
C VAL A 189 -12.24 2.61 3.38
N PHE A 190 -11.35 2.28 4.31
CA PHE A 190 -11.45 1.03 5.07
C PHE A 190 -12.59 1.06 6.09
N THR A 191 -12.80 2.18 6.78
CA THR A 191 -13.90 2.32 7.74
C THR A 191 -15.24 2.13 7.05
N GLU A 192 -15.43 2.75 5.88
CA GLU A 192 -16.68 2.64 5.12
C GLU A 192 -16.86 1.24 4.50
N ALA A 193 -15.78 0.60 4.05
CA ALA A 193 -15.84 -0.75 3.50
C ALA A 193 -16.19 -1.81 4.57
N MET A 194 -15.79 -1.60 5.82
CA MET A 194 -16.01 -2.54 6.93
C MET A 194 -17.35 -2.35 7.66
N LYS A 195 -18.14 -1.33 7.31
CA LYS A 195 -19.51 -1.11 7.82
C LYS A 195 -20.57 -1.95 7.09
N LYS A 196 -20.23 -2.49 5.92
CA LYS A 196 -21.12 -3.30 5.07
C LYS A 196 -20.88 -4.78 5.33
#